data_AF-A0Y4L5-F1
#
_entry.id   AF-A0Y4L5-F1
#
_cell.length_a   1.000
_cell.length_b   1.000
_cell.length_c   1.000
_cell.angle_alpha   90.00
_cell.angle_beta   90.00
_cell.angle_gamma   90.00
#
_symmetry.space_group_name_H-M   'P 1'
#
loop_
_entity.id
_entity.type
_entity.pdbx_description
1 polymer ?
#
loop_
_entity_poly.entity_id
_entity_poly.type
_entity_poly.pdbx_seq_one_letter_code
_entity_poly.pdbx_strand_id
1 'polypeptide(L)'
;MKHLMVILFLAPLLIPLSNAQAASFTVSPKVCVISQVQDFCDLDLKFEWQGDVVGDVCIYEQSKKIHCWQQQRAGEFNYKARVQVETIYSLINSESGVLIAKAQVEVQSTHVQKSRRRLRSPWSFF
;
A
#
# COMPACT_ATOMS: atom_id res chain seq x y z
N MET A 1 -27.10 -54.33 23.74
CA MET A 1 -25.98 -54.16 22.78
C MET A 1 -26.37 -53.05 21.82
N LYS A 2 -25.94 -51.82 22.10
CA LYS A 2 -26.41 -50.61 21.41
C LYS A 2 -25.16 -49.79 21.10
N HIS A 3 -24.46 -50.14 20.03
CA HIS A 3 -23.29 -49.40 19.57
C HIS A 3 -23.79 -48.24 18.70
N LEU A 4 -23.83 -47.07 19.33
CA LEU A 4 -24.07 -45.78 18.69
C LEU A 4 -22.79 -45.42 17.91
N MET A 5 -22.73 -45.74 16.61
CA MET A 5 -21.63 -45.26 15.76
C MET A 5 -21.91 -43.82 15.35
N VAL A 6 -21.22 -42.89 16.02
CA VAL A 6 -21.15 -41.48 15.64
C VAL A 6 -20.17 -41.36 14.48
N ILE A 7 -20.69 -41.09 13.29
CA ILE A 7 -19.89 -40.81 12.10
C ILE A 7 -19.38 -39.37 12.21
N LEU A 8 -18.13 -39.21 12.63
CA LEU A 8 -17.40 -37.93 12.52
C LEU A 8 -17.13 -37.67 11.04
N PHE A 9 -18.01 -36.88 10.40
CA PHE A 9 -17.73 -36.30 9.08
C PHE A 9 -16.63 -35.23 9.25
N LEU A 10 -15.36 -35.65 9.13
CA LEU A 10 -14.25 -34.74 8.85
C LEU A 10 -14.40 -34.22 7.42
N ALA A 11 -15.17 -33.15 7.25
CA ALA A 11 -15.20 -32.41 6.00
C ALA A 11 -13.82 -31.76 5.79
N PRO A 12 -13.11 -32.06 4.69
CA PRO A 12 -11.84 -31.40 4.40
C PRO A 12 -12.12 -29.92 4.16
N LEU A 13 -11.49 -29.06 4.96
CA LEU A 13 -11.50 -27.62 4.77
C LEU A 13 -10.71 -27.35 3.48
N LEU A 14 -11.41 -27.19 2.36
CA LEU A 14 -10.81 -26.73 1.11
C LEU A 14 -10.44 -25.26 1.31
N ILE A 15 -9.20 -25.02 1.72
CA ILE A 15 -8.63 -23.68 1.77
C ILE A 15 -8.44 -23.23 0.31
N PRO A 16 -9.07 -22.13 -0.14
CA PRO A 16 -8.83 -21.63 -1.48
C PRO A 16 -7.36 -21.19 -1.59
N LEU A 17 -6.65 -21.75 -2.57
CA LEU A 17 -5.34 -21.24 -2.98
C LEU A 17 -5.53 -19.82 -3.51
N SER A 18 -5.11 -18.83 -2.72
CA SER A 18 -5.02 -17.45 -3.15
C SER A 18 -3.96 -17.35 -4.25
N ASN A 19 -4.41 -17.31 -5.50
CA ASN A 19 -3.54 -16.99 -6.63
C ASN A 19 -3.14 -15.52 -6.49
N ALA A 20 -2.01 -15.26 -5.84
CA ALA A 20 -1.38 -13.96 -5.88
C ALA A 20 -1.02 -13.69 -7.35
N GLN A 21 -1.82 -12.87 -8.03
CA GLN A 21 -1.52 -12.38 -9.36
C GLN A 21 -0.23 -11.58 -9.26
N ALA A 22 0.84 -12.07 -9.88
CA ALA A 22 2.14 -11.43 -9.88
C ALA A 22 2.08 -10.21 -10.79
N ALA A 23 1.63 -9.08 -10.25
CA ALA A 23 1.61 -7.82 -10.98
C ALA A 23 2.65 -6.86 -10.40
N SER A 24 3.43 -6.22 -11.27
CA SER A 24 4.23 -5.08 -10.88
C SER A 24 3.31 -3.87 -10.73
N PHE A 25 3.44 -3.12 -9.64
CA PHE A 25 2.77 -1.84 -9.44
C PHE A 25 3.75 -0.87 -8.80
N THR A 26 3.99 0.25 -9.48
CA THR A 26 4.97 1.25 -9.04
C THR A 26 4.38 2.64 -9.07
N VAL A 27 4.92 3.49 -8.20
CA VAL A 27 4.63 4.92 -8.13
C VAL A 27 5.94 5.69 -8.14
N SER A 28 5.99 6.78 -8.90
CA SER A 28 7.13 7.69 -8.95
C SER A 28 6.66 9.14 -8.87
N PRO A 29 7.30 10.00 -8.06
CA PRO A 29 8.38 9.70 -7.10
C PRO A 29 7.87 8.91 -5.88
N LYS A 30 8.77 8.14 -5.24
CA LYS A 30 8.47 7.37 -4.00
C LYS A 30 8.62 8.17 -2.71
N VAL A 31 9.35 9.28 -2.75
CA VAL A 31 9.65 10.11 -1.59
C VAL A 31 9.33 11.55 -1.93
N CYS A 32 8.59 12.21 -1.05
CA CYS A 32 8.48 13.66 -1.03
C CYS A 32 9.27 14.24 0.13
N VAL A 33 9.89 15.38 -0.11
CA VAL A 33 10.61 16.16 0.90
C VAL A 33 9.82 17.44 1.24
N ILE A 34 9.44 17.59 2.50
CA ILE A 34 8.76 18.78 3.03
C ILE A 34 9.66 19.56 3.99
N SER A 35 9.44 20.87 4.09
CA SER A 35 10.24 21.74 4.96
C SER A 35 9.82 21.63 6.42
N GLN A 36 8.52 21.75 6.70
CA GLN A 36 7.95 21.55 8.04
C GLN A 36 7.04 20.34 8.06
N VAL A 37 6.94 19.65 9.20
CA VAL A 37 6.11 18.43 9.36
C VAL A 37 4.62 18.66 9.07
N GLN A 38 4.15 19.90 9.19
CA GLN A 38 2.75 20.29 8.95
C GLN A 38 2.47 20.71 7.50
N ASP A 39 3.49 20.79 6.64
CA ASP A 39 3.33 21.16 5.24
C ASP A 39 2.72 20.04 4.41
N PHE A 40 1.97 20.41 3.37
CA PHE A 40 1.52 19.47 2.35
C PHE A 40 2.54 19.37 1.23
N CYS A 41 2.64 18.18 0.66
CA CYS A 41 3.42 17.92 -0.54
C CYS A 41 2.50 17.77 -1.75
N ASP A 42 2.63 18.71 -2.68
CA ASP A 42 1.98 18.63 -3.99
C ASP A 42 2.92 17.92 -4.97
N LEU A 43 2.48 16.78 -5.52
CA LEU A 43 3.26 15.91 -6.40
C LEU A 43 2.48 15.60 -7.68
N ASP A 44 3.22 15.49 -8.78
CA ASP A 44 2.76 14.79 -9.97
C ASP A 44 3.24 13.33 -9.87
N LEU A 45 2.34 12.44 -9.42
CA LEU A 45 2.61 11.02 -9.30
C LEU A 45 2.37 10.32 -10.63
N LYS A 46 3.34 9.50 -11.04
CA LYS A 46 3.24 8.57 -12.15
C LYS A 46 3.05 7.16 -11.61
N PHE A 47 1.91 6.55 -11.96
CA PHE A 47 1.62 5.16 -11.66
C PHE A 47 1.85 4.30 -12.89
N GLU A 48 2.51 3.17 -12.71
CA GLU A 48 2.69 2.16 -13.73
C GLU A 48 2.38 0.79 -13.16
N TRP A 49 1.59 0.00 -13.89
CA TRP A 49 1.32 -1.38 -13.53
C TRP A 49 1.34 -2.30 -14.74
N GLN A 50 1.63 -3.58 -14.47
CA GLN A 50 1.60 -4.64 -15.46
C GLN A 50 1.18 -5.94 -14.78
N GLY A 51 0.20 -6.63 -15.36
CA GLY A 51 -0.29 -7.92 -14.91
C GLY A 51 -0.02 -9.05 -15.92
N ASP A 52 -0.20 -10.28 -15.46
CA ASP A 52 -0.03 -11.48 -16.28
C ASP A 52 -1.17 -11.69 -17.29
N VAL A 53 -2.36 -11.21 -16.95
CA VAL A 53 -3.59 -11.39 -17.73
C VAL A 53 -4.29 -10.04 -17.94
N VAL A 54 -5.12 -9.99 -18.98
CA VAL A 54 -6.02 -8.85 -19.22
C VAL A 54 -7.10 -8.85 -18.14
N GLY A 55 -7.41 -7.69 -17.58
CA GLY A 55 -8.49 -7.54 -16.63
C GLY A 55 -8.82 -6.10 -16.31
N ASP A 56 -9.81 -5.94 -15.43
CA ASP A 56 -10.29 -4.66 -14.96
C ASP A 56 -9.66 -4.35 -13.61
N VAL A 57 -8.88 -3.27 -13.53
CA VAL A 57 -8.12 -2.91 -12.31
C VAL A 57 -8.26 -1.43 -11.99
N CYS A 58 -8.27 -1.10 -10.71
CA CYS A 58 -8.36 0.27 -10.23
C CYS A 58 -7.29 0.58 -9.19
N ILE A 59 -6.82 1.83 -9.21
CA ILE A 59 -5.99 2.41 -8.16
C ILE A 59 -6.89 3.04 -7.11
N TYR A 60 -6.58 2.75 -5.86
CA TYR A 60 -7.20 3.35 -4.68
C TYR A 60 -6.16 4.03 -3.80
N GLU A 61 -6.52 5.20 -3.29
CA GLU A 61 -5.88 5.86 -2.16
C GLU A 61 -6.78 5.64 -0.95
N GLN A 62 -6.38 4.74 -0.06
CA GLN A 62 -7.24 4.25 1.03
C GLN A 62 -8.56 3.68 0.47
N SER A 63 -9.69 4.36 0.66
CA SER A 63 -11.00 4.00 0.12
C SER A 63 -11.41 4.79 -1.13
N LYS A 64 -10.64 5.82 -1.50
CA LYS A 64 -10.91 6.69 -2.64
C LYS A 64 -10.39 6.04 -3.92
N LYS A 65 -11.29 5.74 -4.84
CA LYS A 65 -10.93 5.30 -6.19
C LYS A 65 -10.39 6.48 -6.98
N ILE A 66 -9.20 6.34 -7.55
CA ILE A 66 -8.54 7.41 -8.31
C ILE A 66 -8.69 7.18 -9.81
N HIS A 67 -8.38 5.99 -10.28
CA HIS A 67 -8.38 5.67 -11.71
C HIS A 67 -8.62 4.18 -11.93
N CYS A 68 -9.18 3.82 -13.08
CA CYS A 68 -9.44 2.44 -13.46
C CYS A 68 -9.10 2.20 -14.93
N TRP A 69 -8.59 1.01 -15.20
CA TRP A 69 -8.45 0.46 -16.54
C TRP A 69 -9.41 -0.69 -16.71
N GLN A 70 -9.95 -0.82 -17.93
CA GLN A 70 -10.83 -1.91 -18.31
C GLN A 70 -10.22 -2.67 -19.48
N GLN A 71 -10.25 -4.00 -19.39
CA GLN A 71 -9.72 -4.91 -20.40
C GLN A 71 -8.28 -4.54 -20.80
N GLN A 72 -7.45 -4.22 -19.80
CA GLN A 72 -6.03 -3.92 -20.00
C GLN A 72 -5.16 -4.95 -19.30
N ARG A 73 -3.94 -5.14 -19.80
CA ARG A 73 -2.90 -5.94 -19.13
C ARG A 73 -1.83 -5.08 -18.45
N ALA A 74 -1.74 -3.81 -18.83
CA ALA A 74 -0.82 -2.83 -18.27
C ALA A 74 -1.41 -1.44 -18.41
N GLY A 75 -0.90 -0.48 -17.66
CA GLY A 75 -1.35 0.90 -17.77
C GLY A 75 -0.42 1.89 -17.08
N GLU A 76 -0.48 3.13 -17.57
CA GLU A 76 0.20 4.28 -16.99
C GLU A 76 -0.85 5.36 -16.67
N PHE A 77 -0.71 6.02 -15.52
CA PHE A 77 -1.58 7.12 -15.12
C PHE A 77 -0.82 8.20 -14.35
N ASN A 78 -1.04 9.46 -14.72
CA ASN A 78 -0.47 10.63 -14.04
C ASN A 78 -1.53 11.27 -13.13
N TYR A 79 -1.18 11.55 -11.87
CA TYR A 79 -2.09 12.03 -10.85
C TYR A 79 -1.48 13.17 -10.03
N LYS A 80 -2.21 14.28 -9.91
CA LYS A 80 -1.86 15.37 -9.00
C LYS A 80 -2.28 15.01 -7.58
N ALA A 81 -1.32 14.62 -6.75
CA ALA A 81 -1.55 14.25 -5.36
C ALA A 81 -1.16 15.39 -4.42
N ARG A 82 -1.92 15.52 -3.32
CA ARG A 82 -1.59 16.37 -2.18
C ARG A 82 -1.49 15.48 -0.95
N VAL A 83 -0.27 15.18 -0.50
CA VAL A 83 0.00 14.26 0.60
C VAL A 83 0.68 14.98 1.77
N GLN A 84 0.28 14.69 3.00
CA GLN A 84 0.91 15.26 4.21
C GLN A 84 1.70 14.21 4.99
N VAL A 85 1.30 12.95 4.85
CA VAL A 85 1.87 11.80 5.53
C VAL A 85 2.12 10.69 4.51
N GLU A 86 2.82 9.65 4.96
CA GLU A 86 2.98 8.43 4.20
C GLU A 86 1.63 7.92 3.67
N THR A 87 1.55 7.75 2.37
CA THR A 87 0.30 7.42 1.67
C THR A 87 0.49 6.13 0.88
N ILE A 88 -0.41 5.18 1.12
CA ILE A 88 -0.42 3.87 0.47
C ILE A 88 -1.49 3.86 -0.62
N TYR A 89 -1.05 3.52 -1.82
CA TYR A 89 -1.89 3.26 -2.98
C TYR A 89 -2.04 1.76 -3.18
N SER A 90 -3.26 1.32 -3.48
CA SER A 90 -3.58 -0.10 -3.72
C SER A 90 -4.08 -0.28 -5.14
N LEU A 91 -3.58 -1.32 -5.82
CA LEU A 91 -4.10 -1.79 -7.09
C LEU A 91 -5.04 -2.96 -6.81
N ILE A 92 -6.29 -2.84 -7.21
CA ILE A 92 -7.36 -3.81 -6.90
C ILE A 92 -8.01 -4.27 -8.20
N ASN A 93 -8.27 -5.57 -8.32
CA ASN A 93 -9.10 -6.10 -9.39
C ASN A 93 -10.56 -5.69 -9.15
N SER A 94 -11.18 -5.03 -10.14
CA SER A 94 -12.50 -4.41 -9.98
C SER A 94 -13.64 -5.42 -9.97
N GLU A 95 -13.44 -6.57 -10.62
CA GLU A 95 -14.45 -7.63 -10.70
C GLU A 95 -14.43 -8.52 -9.46
N SER A 96 -13.24 -8.97 -9.04
CA SER A 96 -13.09 -9.88 -7.91
C SER A 96 -12.93 -9.18 -6.56
N GLY A 97 -12.60 -7.88 -6.56
CA GLY A 97 -12.27 -7.13 -5.35
C GLY A 97 -10.93 -7.51 -4.73
N VAL A 98 -10.15 -8.36 -5.39
CA VAL A 98 -8.86 -8.87 -4.87
C VAL A 98 -7.81 -7.75 -4.93
N LEU A 99 -7.11 -7.55 -3.81
CA LEU A 99 -5.92 -6.72 -3.77
C LEU A 99 -4.80 -7.39 -4.59
N ILE A 100 -4.34 -6.70 -5.62
CA ILE A 100 -3.27 -7.18 -6.50
C ILE A 100 -1.91 -6.76 -5.93
N ALA A 101 -1.72 -5.47 -5.68
CA ALA A 101 -0.44 -4.91 -5.24
C ALA A 101 -0.62 -3.59 -4.49
N LYS A 102 0.44 -3.14 -3.81
CA LYS A 102 0.50 -1.84 -3.14
C LYS A 102 1.75 -1.07 -3.54
N ALA A 103 1.64 0.24 -3.59
CA ALA A 103 2.74 1.17 -3.78
C ALA A 103 2.63 2.28 -2.74
N GLN A 104 3.75 2.87 -2.35
CA GLN A 104 3.81 3.82 -1.25
C GLN A 104 4.58 5.07 -1.63
N VAL A 105 4.08 6.20 -1.16
CA VAL A 105 4.77 7.49 -1.19
C VAL A 105 5.08 7.90 0.24
N GLU A 106 6.37 8.01 0.56
CA GLU A 106 6.85 8.47 1.86
C GLU A 106 6.98 10.00 1.89
N VAL A 107 6.76 10.58 3.05
CA VAL A 107 6.96 12.01 3.29
C VAL A 107 8.09 12.19 4.31
N GLN A 108 9.17 12.82 3.88
CA GLN A 108 10.39 13.06 4.66
C GLN A 108 10.52 14.55 4.94
N SER A 109 10.85 14.94 6.18
CA SER A 109 11.07 16.34 6.53
C SER A 109 12.55 16.67 6.57
N THR A 110 12.95 17.82 6.00
CA THR A 110 14.31 18.34 6.16
C THR A 110 14.55 18.94 7.55
N HIS A 111 13.50 19.27 8.29
CA HIS A 111 13.63 19.81 9.63
C HIS A 111 13.95 18.70 10.62
N VAL A 112 15.23 18.62 11.01
CA VAL A 112 15.68 17.75 12.10
C VAL A 112 14.90 18.15 13.36
N GLN A 113 13.97 17.30 13.79
CA GLN A 113 13.37 17.36 15.12
C GLN A 113 14.54 17.46 16.11
N LYS A 114 14.71 18.64 16.74
CA LYS A 114 15.76 18.89 17.73
C LYS A 114 15.50 18.10 19.01
N SER A 115 15.42 16.77 18.96
CA SER A 115 15.74 15.93 20.10
C SER A 115 17.27 15.85 20.22
N ARG A 116 17.91 17.01 20.34
CA ARG A 116 19.27 17.09 20.85
C ARG A 116 19.10 16.79 22.34
N ARG A 117 19.12 15.51 22.70
CA ARG A 117 19.34 15.10 24.10
C ARG A 117 20.58 15.88 24.52
N ARG A 118 20.38 16.89 25.38
CA ARG A 118 21.51 17.67 25.93
C ARG A 118 22.37 16.59 26.58
N LEU A 119 23.56 16.31 26.04
CA LEU A 119 24.57 15.62 26.83
C LEU A 119 24.84 16.56 28.00
N ARG A 120 24.15 16.32 29.11
CA ARG A 120 24.52 16.89 30.40
C ARG A 120 25.86 16.23 30.71
N SER A 121 26.94 16.99 30.61
CA SER A 121 28.21 16.56 31.15
C SER A 121 27.96 16.15 32.61
N PRO A 122 28.37 14.94 33.05
CA PRO A 122 28.12 14.49 34.42
C PRO A 122 29.04 15.18 35.45
N TRP A 123 29.81 16.17 35.04
CA TRP A 123 30.80 16.82 35.90
C TRP A 123 30.22 18.09 36.52
N SER A 124 29.62 17.92 37.69
CA SER A 124 29.82 18.87 38.80
C SER A 124 30.59 18.14 39.90
N PHE A 125 31.92 18.14 39.78
CA PHE A 125 32.79 18.13 40.95
C PHE A 125 33.31 19.56 41.10
N PHE A 126 33.31 20.01 42.35
CA PHE A 126 33.61 21.34 42.89
C PHE A 126 32.41 22.28 43.00
#